data_AF-A0A379U437-F1
#
_entry.id   AF-A0A379U437-F1
#
_cell.length_a   1.000
_cell.length_b   1.000
_cell.length_c   1.000
_cell.angle_alpha   90.00
_cell.angle_beta   90.00
_cell.angle_gamma   90.00
#
_symmetry.space_group_name_H-M   'P 1'
#
loop_
_entity.id
_entity.type
_entity.pdbx_description
1 polymer ?
#
loop_
_entity_poly.entity_id
_entity_poly.type
_entity_poly.pdbx_seq_one_letter_code
_entity_poly.pdbx_strand_id
1 'polypeptide(L)'
;MKLPVREFDAVVIGAGGAGMRAALQISQSGQTCALLSKVFPTRSHTVSAQGGITVALGNTHEDNWEWHMYDTVKGSDYIGDQDAIEYMCKTGPEAILELEHMGYRSPVLMMDVSISARSAASRKTLAASRRHVPRRRLTVPVTPCYIRSISKI
;
A
#
# COMPACT_ATOMS: atom_id res chain seq x y z
N MET A 1 42.11 7.92 -10.73
CA MET A 1 40.89 8.67 -10.32
C MET A 1 41.13 9.30 -8.95
N LYS A 2 40.62 10.52 -8.69
CA LYS A 2 40.93 11.31 -7.45
C LYS A 2 39.86 11.20 -6.35
N LEU A 3 38.74 10.53 -6.63
CA LEU A 3 37.64 10.32 -5.67
C LEU A 3 37.54 8.84 -5.28
N PRO A 4 37.15 8.51 -4.03
CA PRO A 4 36.89 7.13 -3.64
C PRO A 4 35.76 6.52 -4.47
N VAL A 5 35.97 5.29 -4.98
CA VAL A 5 34.98 4.53 -5.75
C VAL A 5 34.59 3.29 -4.93
N ARG A 6 33.30 2.99 -4.87
CA ARG A 6 32.75 1.75 -4.29
C ARG A 6 31.90 1.08 -5.36
N GLU A 7 32.18 -0.18 -5.63
CA GLU A 7 31.51 -0.96 -6.68
C GLU A 7 30.46 -1.89 -6.08
N PHE A 8 29.31 -1.96 -6.75
CA PHE A 8 28.16 -2.81 -6.43
C PHE A 8 27.46 -3.15 -7.75
N ASP A 9 26.73 -4.26 -7.80
CA ASP A 9 25.95 -4.66 -8.98
C ASP A 9 24.76 -3.72 -9.20
N ALA A 10 24.15 -3.24 -8.10
CA ALA A 10 23.06 -2.28 -8.14
C ALA A 10 23.21 -1.20 -7.06
N VAL A 11 22.76 0.01 -7.40
CA VAL A 11 22.73 1.17 -6.49
C VAL A 11 21.30 1.71 -6.44
N VAL A 12 20.64 1.57 -5.30
CA VAL A 12 19.28 2.07 -5.06
C VAL A 12 19.35 3.39 -4.30
N ILE A 13 18.85 4.47 -4.92
CA ILE A 13 18.86 5.81 -4.32
C ILE A 13 17.46 6.12 -3.76
N GLY A 14 17.32 5.97 -2.45
CA GLY A 14 16.12 6.27 -1.68
C GLY A 14 15.65 5.07 -0.87
N ALA A 15 15.64 5.18 0.47
CA ALA A 15 15.17 4.10 1.37
C ALA A 15 13.72 4.30 1.83
N GLY A 16 12.83 4.65 0.90
CA GLY A 16 11.37 4.59 1.11
C GLY A 16 10.83 3.17 0.91
N GLY A 17 9.50 3.00 0.91
CA GLY A 17 8.87 1.68 0.70
C GLY A 17 9.33 1.00 -0.60
N ALA A 18 9.31 1.74 -1.71
CA ALA A 18 9.74 1.23 -3.01
C ALA A 18 11.22 0.81 -3.03
N GLY A 19 12.13 1.67 -2.55
CA GLY A 19 13.56 1.39 -2.58
C GLY A 19 13.98 0.28 -1.63
N MET A 20 13.35 0.16 -0.45
CA MET A 20 13.59 -0.97 0.45
C MET A 20 13.09 -2.29 -0.16
N ARG A 21 11.90 -2.31 -0.78
CA ARG A 21 11.39 -3.52 -1.45
C ARG A 21 12.26 -3.93 -2.65
N ALA A 22 12.74 -2.95 -3.43
CA ALA A 22 13.65 -3.20 -4.54
C ALA A 22 15.01 -3.74 -4.05
N ALA A 23 15.63 -3.09 -3.07
CA ALA A 23 16.91 -3.54 -2.50
C ALA A 23 16.80 -4.94 -1.87
N LEU A 24 15.67 -5.26 -1.24
CA LEU A 24 15.40 -6.59 -0.72
C LEU A 24 15.39 -7.65 -1.84
N GLN A 25 14.67 -7.39 -2.94
CA GLN A 25 14.60 -8.33 -4.07
C GLN A 25 15.96 -8.53 -4.74
N ILE A 26 16.72 -7.45 -4.94
CA ILE A 26 18.05 -7.50 -5.55
C ILE A 26 18.99 -8.35 -4.69
N SER A 27 18.98 -8.13 -3.37
CA SER A 27 19.79 -8.90 -2.42
C SER A 27 19.38 -10.38 -2.39
N GLN A 28 18.08 -10.68 -2.40
CA GLN A 28 17.57 -12.06 -2.48
C GLN A 28 17.92 -12.76 -3.80
N SER A 29 18.11 -11.99 -4.87
CA SER A 29 18.55 -12.50 -6.17
C SER A 29 20.06 -12.79 -6.22
N GLY A 30 20.78 -12.61 -5.11
CA GLY A 30 22.21 -12.90 -4.98
C GLY A 30 23.15 -11.79 -5.47
N GLN A 31 22.63 -10.61 -5.78
CA GLN A 31 23.40 -9.47 -6.28
C GLN A 31 23.78 -8.51 -5.14
N THR A 32 24.93 -7.86 -5.26
CA THR A 32 25.37 -6.83 -4.32
C THR A 32 24.60 -5.53 -4.55
N CYS A 33 23.96 -5.00 -3.49
CA CYS A 33 23.11 -3.82 -3.57
C CYS A 33 23.53 -2.76 -2.55
N ALA A 34 23.80 -1.54 -3.01
CA ALA A 34 23.95 -0.38 -2.14
C ALA A 34 22.62 0.38 -2.03
N LEU A 35 22.03 0.43 -0.83
CA LEU A 35 20.85 1.24 -0.54
C LEU A 35 21.27 2.57 0.09
N LEU A 36 21.11 3.67 -0.64
CA LEU A 36 21.41 5.01 -0.16
C LEU A 36 20.16 5.74 0.27
N SER A 37 20.28 6.57 1.30
CA SER A 37 19.20 7.47 1.71
C SER A 37 19.78 8.71 2.36
N LYS A 38 19.19 9.87 2.04
CA LYS A 38 19.51 11.16 2.68
C LYS A 38 19.09 11.19 4.14
N VAL A 39 18.01 10.48 4.48
CA VAL A 39 17.44 10.40 5.82
C VAL A 39 17.44 8.96 6.30
N PHE A 40 17.33 8.75 7.61
CA PHE A 40 17.17 7.40 8.15
C PHE A 40 15.94 6.71 7.49
N PRO A 41 16.01 5.43 7.07
CA PRO A 41 14.97 4.80 6.24
C PRO A 41 13.53 4.93 6.78
N THR A 42 13.35 4.78 8.10
CA THR A 42 12.02 4.91 8.74
C THR A 42 11.51 6.35 8.86
N ARG A 43 12.30 7.34 8.44
CA ARG A 43 11.89 8.75 8.31
C ARG A 43 11.62 9.16 6.85
N SER A 44 11.56 8.21 5.92
CA SER A 44 11.06 8.45 4.58
C SER A 44 9.57 8.83 4.62
N HIS A 45 9.09 9.59 3.63
CA HIS A 45 7.69 10.03 3.59
C HIS A 45 6.66 8.89 3.52
N THR A 46 7.08 7.67 3.14
CA THR A 46 6.24 6.47 3.22
C THR A 46 5.71 6.25 4.65
N VAL A 47 6.44 6.67 5.70
CA VAL A 47 6.00 6.56 7.10
C VAL A 47 4.73 7.37 7.40
N SER A 48 4.43 8.39 6.59
CA SER A 48 3.28 9.28 6.77
C SER A 48 2.01 8.79 6.07
N ALA A 49 2.05 7.66 5.35
CA ALA A 49 0.88 7.08 4.72
C ALA A 49 -0.16 6.62 5.76
N GLN A 50 -1.45 6.89 5.52
CA GLN A 50 -2.53 6.63 6.48
C GLN A 50 -3.65 5.74 5.95
N GLY A 51 -4.10 5.95 4.70
CA GLY A 51 -5.32 5.33 4.17
C GLY A 51 -5.25 3.81 4.00
N GLY A 52 -4.07 3.28 3.69
CA GLY A 52 -3.86 1.86 3.37
C GLY A 52 -3.32 1.68 1.96
N ILE A 53 -3.38 0.45 1.45
CA ILE A 53 -2.97 0.10 0.09
C ILE A 53 -4.21 -0.47 -0.62
N THR A 54 -4.62 0.15 -1.71
CA THR A 54 -5.78 -0.28 -2.51
C THR A 54 -5.39 -1.50 -3.35
N VAL A 55 -6.10 -2.62 -3.15
CA VAL A 55 -5.83 -3.88 -3.86
C VAL A 55 -7.10 -4.74 -3.88
N ALA A 56 -7.32 -5.45 -4.97
CA ALA A 56 -8.48 -6.34 -5.13
C ALA A 56 -8.20 -7.70 -4.45
N LEU A 57 -8.24 -7.74 -3.12
CA LEU A 57 -8.08 -8.97 -2.35
C LEU A 57 -9.40 -9.75 -2.23
N GLY A 58 -10.54 -9.06 -2.29
CA GLY A 58 -11.86 -9.68 -2.19
C GLY A 58 -12.25 -10.06 -0.76
N ASN A 59 -11.67 -9.40 0.25
CA ASN A 59 -11.87 -9.76 1.66
C ASN A 59 -13.19 -9.21 2.24
N THR A 60 -13.60 -8.00 1.84
CA THR A 60 -14.88 -7.39 2.30
C THR A 60 -16.05 -7.79 1.41
N HIS A 61 -15.82 -7.86 0.10
CA HIS A 61 -16.79 -8.23 -0.92
C HIS A 61 -16.05 -8.91 -2.07
N GLU A 62 -16.75 -9.70 -2.90
CA GLU A 62 -16.17 -10.29 -4.10
C GLU A 62 -15.62 -9.19 -5.02
N ASP A 63 -14.33 -9.25 -5.35
CA ASP A 63 -13.62 -8.23 -6.12
C ASP A 63 -12.86 -8.86 -7.29
N ASN A 64 -12.58 -8.05 -8.32
CA ASN A 64 -11.82 -8.45 -9.49
C ASN A 64 -10.77 -7.38 -9.82
N TRP A 65 -9.53 -7.80 -10.09
CA TRP A 65 -8.43 -6.92 -10.49
C TRP A 65 -8.76 -6.08 -11.73
N GLU A 66 -9.61 -6.58 -12.64
CA GLU A 66 -10.08 -5.83 -13.82
C GLU A 66 -10.93 -4.61 -13.44
N TRP A 67 -11.71 -4.68 -12.36
CA TRP A 67 -12.50 -3.56 -11.87
C TRP A 67 -11.58 -2.47 -11.29
N HIS A 68 -10.55 -2.88 -10.57
CA HIS A 68 -9.52 -1.97 -10.07
C HIS A 68 -8.71 -1.33 -11.21
N MET A 69 -8.40 -2.09 -12.27
CA MET A 69 -7.78 -1.56 -13.49
C MET A 69 -8.69 -0.52 -14.15
N TYR A 70 -9.98 -0.81 -14.32
CA TYR A 70 -10.93 0.13 -14.89
C TYR A 70 -11.00 1.45 -14.11
N ASP A 71 -11.09 1.38 -12.77
CA ASP A 71 -11.12 2.56 -11.91
C ASP A 71 -9.80 3.36 -11.98
N THR A 72 -8.66 2.67 -12.16
CA THR A 72 -7.35 3.31 -12.29
C THR A 72 -7.19 4.00 -13.65
N VAL A 73 -7.56 3.34 -14.75
CA VAL A 73 -7.52 3.92 -16.11
C VAL A 73 -8.44 5.14 -16.16
N LYS A 74 -9.67 5.01 -15.66
CA LYS A 74 -10.63 6.12 -15.59
C LYS A 74 -10.14 7.24 -14.65
N GLY A 75 -9.58 6.89 -13.49
CA GLY A 75 -9.05 7.85 -12.52
C GLY A 75 -7.84 8.62 -13.03
N SER A 76 -7.06 8.02 -13.95
CA SER A 76 -5.96 8.67 -14.65
C SER A 76 -6.41 9.60 -15.78
N ASP A 77 -7.70 9.74 -16.04
CA ASP A 77 -8.23 10.49 -17.20
C ASP A 77 -7.70 9.93 -18.54
N TYR A 78 -7.53 8.60 -18.60
CA TYR A 78 -7.02 7.85 -19.77
C TYR A 78 -5.61 8.23 -20.26
N ILE A 79 -4.84 8.97 -19.47
CA ILE A 79 -3.43 9.28 -19.80
C ILE A 79 -2.45 8.28 -19.18
N GLY A 80 -2.93 7.36 -18.34
CA GLY A 80 -2.11 6.31 -17.75
C GLY A 80 -1.84 5.17 -18.73
N ASP A 81 -0.60 4.69 -18.73
CA ASP A 81 -0.17 3.54 -19.53
C ASP A 81 -0.89 2.27 -19.06
N GLN A 82 -1.74 1.71 -19.93
CA GLN A 82 -2.67 0.65 -19.53
C GLN A 82 -1.97 -0.68 -19.25
N ASP A 83 -0.83 -0.95 -19.90
CA ASP A 83 0.02 -2.11 -19.65
C ASP A 83 0.65 -2.07 -18.25
N ALA A 84 1.13 -0.90 -17.82
CA ALA A 84 1.65 -0.69 -16.49
C ALA A 84 0.55 -0.80 -15.41
N ILE A 85 -0.64 -0.24 -15.69
CA ILE A 85 -1.79 -0.33 -14.80
C ILE A 85 -2.28 -1.79 -14.68
N GLU A 86 -2.37 -2.52 -15.79
CA GLU A 86 -2.73 -3.94 -15.80
C GLU A 86 -1.78 -4.75 -14.90
N TYR A 87 -0.46 -4.58 -15.10
CA TYR A 87 0.55 -5.27 -14.30
C TYR A 87 0.39 -4.95 -12.80
N MET A 88 0.23 -3.67 -12.46
CA MET A 88 0.04 -3.23 -11.08
C MET A 88 -1.20 -3.86 -10.44
N CYS A 89 -2.36 -3.81 -11.11
CA CYS A 89 -3.62 -4.32 -10.55
C CYS A 89 -3.64 -5.85 -10.46
N LYS A 90 -3.03 -6.55 -11.42
CA LYS A 90 -2.99 -8.01 -11.49
C LYS A 90 -2.00 -8.63 -10.50
N THR A 91 -0.81 -8.06 -10.35
CA THR A 91 0.22 -8.55 -9.41
C THR A 91 0.02 -8.03 -7.98
N GLY A 92 -0.75 -6.94 -7.82
CA GLY A 92 -1.03 -6.31 -6.52
C GLY A 92 -1.45 -7.28 -5.41
N PRO A 93 -2.46 -8.16 -5.60
CA PRO A 93 -2.90 -9.08 -4.55
C PRO A 93 -1.79 -9.96 -3.98
N GLU A 94 -0.97 -10.56 -4.85
CA GLU A 94 0.16 -11.39 -4.44
C GLU A 94 1.21 -10.58 -3.66
N ALA A 95 1.55 -9.37 -4.14
CA ALA A 95 2.52 -8.51 -3.49
C ALA A 95 2.07 -8.05 -2.09
N ILE A 96 0.77 -7.85 -1.86
CA ILE A 96 0.26 -7.48 -0.53
C ILE A 96 0.25 -8.67 0.43
N LEU A 97 -0.09 -9.86 -0.06
CA LEU A 97 0.03 -11.09 0.74
C LEU A 97 1.48 -11.38 1.13
N GLU A 98 2.44 -11.10 0.24
CA GLU A 98 3.87 -11.18 0.57
C GLU A 98 4.23 -10.27 1.76
N LEU A 99 3.75 -9.03 1.76
CA LEU A 99 3.98 -8.10 2.88
C LEU A 99 3.37 -8.62 4.19
N GLU A 100 2.16 -9.20 4.14
CA GLU A 100 1.52 -9.81 5.30
C GLU A 100 2.38 -10.95 5.88
N HIS A 101 2.93 -11.82 5.03
CA HIS A 101 3.86 -12.87 5.44
C HIS A 101 5.16 -12.34 6.05
N MET A 102 5.62 -11.15 5.63
CA MET A 102 6.77 -10.46 6.25
C MET A 102 6.43 -9.82 7.61
N GLY A 103 5.19 -9.96 8.09
CA GLY A 103 4.73 -9.42 9.37
C GLY A 103 4.10 -8.03 9.27
N TYR A 104 3.80 -7.54 8.06
CA TYR A 104 3.02 -6.32 7.89
C TYR A 104 1.63 -6.50 8.51
N ARG A 105 1.38 -5.75 9.59
CA ARG A 105 0.12 -5.81 10.32
C ARG A 105 -0.72 -4.59 9.97
N SER A 106 -1.56 -4.72 8.96
CA SER A 106 -2.57 -3.70 8.67
C SER A 106 -3.90 -4.08 9.31
N PRO A 107 -4.45 -3.29 10.25
CA PRO A 107 -5.85 -3.40 10.64
C PRO A 107 -6.80 -2.89 9.54
N VAL A 108 -6.25 -2.33 8.44
CA VAL A 108 -6.94 -1.57 7.39
C VAL A 108 -6.72 -2.21 6.00
N LEU A 109 -6.55 -3.53 5.91
CA LEU A 109 -6.68 -4.25 4.62
C LEU A 109 -8.08 -4.07 3.99
N MET A 110 -9.01 -3.38 4.66
CA MET A 110 -10.30 -2.93 4.15
C MET A 110 -10.21 -1.60 3.35
N MET A 111 -9.40 -1.57 2.31
CA MET A 111 -9.69 -0.69 1.18
C MET A 111 -9.79 -1.56 -0.08
N ASP A 112 -10.70 -2.52 -0.02
CA ASP A 112 -11.27 -3.10 -1.23
C ASP A 112 -11.89 -1.95 -2.05
N VAL A 113 -11.73 -1.97 -3.38
CA VAL A 113 -12.15 -0.86 -4.25
C VAL A 113 -13.68 -0.87 -4.34
N SER A 114 -14.33 -0.33 -3.31
CA SER A 114 -15.76 -0.05 -3.26
C SER A 114 -16.04 1.36 -3.80
N ILE A 115 -15.50 1.73 -4.96
CA ILE A 115 -16.04 2.86 -5.73
C ILE A 115 -16.76 2.28 -6.94
N SER A 116 -17.88 1.65 -6.60
CA SER A 116 -19.05 1.47 -7.45
C SER A 116 -19.11 2.45 -8.63
N ALA A 117 -18.60 2.01 -9.78
CA ALA A 117 -19.06 2.48 -11.10
C ALA A 117 -20.58 2.25 -11.27
N ARG A 118 -21.25 1.52 -10.36
CA ARG A 118 -22.72 1.40 -10.28
C ARG A 118 -23.40 2.61 -9.62
N SER A 119 -22.66 3.53 -8.97
CA SER A 119 -23.21 4.67 -8.22
C SER A 119 -23.51 5.91 -9.08
N ALA A 120 -23.03 5.96 -10.33
CA ALA A 120 -23.39 7.04 -11.24
C ALA A 120 -24.79 6.85 -11.87
N ALA A 121 -25.30 5.61 -11.96
CA ALA A 121 -26.58 5.31 -12.60
C ALA A 121 -27.77 5.11 -11.63
N SER A 122 -27.53 4.90 -10.33
CA SER A 122 -28.61 4.54 -9.37
C SER A 122 -28.91 5.58 -8.27
N ARG A 123 -28.28 6.77 -8.34
CA ARG A 123 -28.45 7.82 -7.31
C ARG A 123 -29.76 8.62 -7.39
N LYS A 124 -30.72 8.23 -8.24
CA LYS A 124 -32.05 8.86 -8.31
C LYS A 124 -33.14 8.18 -7.47
N THR A 125 -32.91 7.04 -6.82
CA THR A 125 -34.02 6.28 -6.18
C THR A 125 -33.83 5.88 -4.70
N LEU A 126 -32.72 6.20 -4.04
CA LEU A 126 -32.47 5.80 -2.64
C LEU A 126 -32.55 6.93 -1.61
N ALA A 127 -33.37 7.95 -1.88
CA ALA A 127 -33.72 8.99 -0.90
C ALA A 127 -34.82 8.54 0.12
N ALA A 128 -35.29 7.30 0.07
CA ALA A 128 -36.43 6.85 0.86
C ALA A 128 -36.21 5.49 1.55
N SER A 129 -35.29 5.41 2.52
CA SER A 129 -35.26 4.31 3.50
C SER A 129 -34.35 4.66 4.68
N ARG A 130 -34.79 5.59 5.53
CA ARG A 130 -34.22 5.73 6.88
C ARG A 130 -34.81 4.63 7.77
N ARG A 131 -34.06 3.55 8.00
CA ARG A 131 -34.31 2.66 9.14
C ARG A 131 -33.21 2.85 10.17
N HIS A 132 -33.65 3.12 11.39
CA HIS A 132 -32.86 3.38 12.58
C HIS A 132 -32.12 2.10 13.01
N VAL A 133 -30.78 2.12 13.01
CA VAL A 133 -29.95 1.02 13.55
C VAL A 133 -29.51 1.42 14.96
N PRO A 134 -29.74 0.60 16.01
CA PRO A 134 -29.35 0.95 17.36
C PRO A 134 -27.83 0.83 17.55
N ARG A 135 -27.21 1.87 18.15
CA ARG A 135 -25.78 1.90 18.50
C ARG A 135 -25.48 0.90 19.61
N ARG A 136 -24.83 -0.23 19.31
CA ARG A 136 -24.16 -1.05 20.32
C ARG A 136 -22.80 -0.41 20.64
N ARG A 137 -22.61 -0.06 21.92
CA ARG A 137 -21.38 0.52 22.47
C ARG A 137 -20.35 -0.60 22.63
N LEU A 138 -19.44 -0.74 21.67
CA LEU A 138 -18.26 -1.61 21.79
C LEU A 138 -17.22 -0.91 22.69
N THR A 139 -17.06 -1.39 23.92
CA THR A 139 -15.94 -1.01 24.79
C THR A 139 -14.73 -1.87 24.42
N VAL A 140 -13.75 -1.29 23.73
CA VAL A 140 -12.43 -1.91 23.56
C VAL A 140 -11.54 -1.56 24.75
N PRO A 141 -10.84 -2.52 25.37
CA PRO A 141 -9.89 -2.23 26.43
C PRO A 141 -8.66 -1.53 25.86
N VAL A 142 -8.37 -0.32 26.35
CA VAL A 142 -7.10 0.37 26.12
C VAL A 142 -6.04 -0.23 27.03
N THR A 143 -5.16 -1.07 26.48
CA THR A 143 -3.89 -1.41 27.14
C THR A 143 -2.90 -0.25 26.94
N PRO A 144 -2.25 0.25 27.99
CA PRO A 144 -1.21 1.26 27.85
C PRO A 144 0.06 0.63 27.26
N CYS A 145 0.33 0.90 25.98
CA CYS A 145 1.63 0.60 25.38
C CYS A 145 2.68 1.57 25.95
N TYR A 146 3.58 1.02 26.76
CA TYR A 146 4.72 1.71 27.34
C TYR A 146 5.75 2.04 26.23
N ILE A 147 5.73 3.26 25.70
CA ILE A 147 6.80 3.77 24.84
C ILE A 147 8.00 4.07 25.75
N ARG A 148 8.94 3.12 25.84
CA ARG A 148 10.24 3.36 26.46
C ARG A 148 11.08 4.17 25.47
N SER A 149 11.19 5.46 25.74
CA SER A 149 12.18 6.36 25.13
C SER A 149 13.57 5.75 25.25
N ILE A 150 14.14 5.26 24.14
CA ILE A 150 15.58 5.08 24.03
C ILE A 150 16.14 6.34 23.39
N SER A 151 16.49 7.27 24.27
CA SER A 151 17.33 8.42 24.01
C SER A 151 18.80 7.99 24.08
N LYS A 152 19.57 8.38 23.06
CA LYS A 152 21.06 8.44 22.99
C LYS A 152 21.83 7.12 23.06
N ILE A 153 22.46 6.75 21.94
CA ILE A 153 23.94 6.73 21.77
C ILE A 153 24.22 7.29 20.37
#